data_AF-A0A8X6XZ90-F1
#
_entry.id   AF-A0A8X6XZ90-F1
#
_cell.length_a   1.000
_cell.length_b   1.000
_cell.length_c   1.000
_cell.angle_alpha   90.00
_cell.angle_beta   90.00
_cell.angle_gamma   90.00
#
_symmetry.space_group_name_H-M   'P 1'
#
loop_
_entity.id
_entity.type
_entity.pdbx_description
1 polymer ?
#
loop_
_entity_poly.entity_id
_entity_poly.type
_entity_poly.pdbx_seq_one_letter_code
_entity_poly.pdbx_strand_id
1 'polypeptide(L)'
;MMRQRKYLKPISSVFIRDGEPLYPKDKDQNEMYPVVNNKETPLAQGYAYAYAKDASGKGKYPLDTNGNEIALSKIGVGGWHYAKDENGNAFYPKNKSGEEIVFGDYIRNKDGTFKFPLNREGDPKYDTDKHTNDQVYFIKADGSVNWGVDKNGNQRYAKRVNGDEYYPENRELACHHSGSPQYARTSDGKVIFPLDVELNESYIRDDTNGVPM
;
A
#
# COMPACT_ATOMS: atom_id res chain seq x y z
N MET A 1 -50.85 8.82 -30.16
CA MET A 1 -50.39 9.23 -28.81
C MET A 1 -49.04 8.56 -28.52
N MET A 2 -47.92 9.27 -28.71
CA MET A 2 -46.60 8.81 -28.29
C MET A 2 -46.44 9.06 -26.79
N ARG A 3 -46.26 7.99 -26.00
CA ARG A 3 -45.87 8.10 -24.58
C ARG A 3 -44.41 8.58 -24.54
N GLN A 4 -44.18 9.81 -24.09
CA GLN A 4 -42.84 10.27 -23.71
C GLN A 4 -42.31 9.33 -22.62
N ARG A 5 -41.24 8.60 -22.94
CA ARG A 5 -40.44 7.92 -21.92
C ARG A 5 -39.83 9.02 -21.06
N LYS A 6 -40.26 9.13 -19.80
CA LYS A 6 -39.55 9.90 -18.78
C LYS A 6 -38.17 9.26 -18.64
N TYR A 7 -37.16 9.86 -19.25
CA TYR A 7 -35.78 9.53 -18.95
C TYR A 7 -35.54 9.92 -17.49
N LEU A 8 -35.52 8.92 -16.60
CA LEU A 8 -34.91 9.09 -15.29
C LEU A 8 -33.48 9.56 -15.56
N LYS A 9 -33.16 10.77 -15.10
CA LYS A 9 -31.79 11.25 -15.13
C LYS A 9 -30.90 10.18 -14.50
N PRO A 10 -29.80 9.76 -15.15
CA PRO A 10 -28.88 8.83 -14.51
C PRO A 10 -28.41 9.46 -13.20
N ILE A 11 -28.38 8.64 -12.13
CA ILE A 11 -28.06 9.05 -10.76
C ILE A 11 -26.78 9.90 -10.72
N SER A 12 -25.82 9.64 -11.62
CA SER A 12 -24.59 10.41 -11.79
C SER A 12 -24.80 11.91 -12.05
N SER A 13 -25.87 12.33 -12.73
CA SER A 13 -26.11 13.74 -13.05
C SER A 13 -26.61 14.59 -11.88
N VAL A 14 -27.00 13.97 -10.76
CA VAL A 14 -27.49 14.66 -9.55
C VAL A 14 -26.34 14.97 -8.58
N PHE A 15 -25.23 14.24 -8.70
CA PHE A 15 -24.10 14.29 -7.78
C PHE A 15 -22.84 14.84 -8.45
N ILE A 16 -22.97 15.77 -9.40
CA ILE A 16 -21.81 16.45 -10.00
C ILE A 16 -22.05 17.96 -9.93
N ARG A 17 -21.07 18.70 -9.42
CA ARG A 17 -21.05 20.16 -9.41
C ARG A 17 -19.71 20.64 -9.96
N ASP A 18 -19.76 21.53 -10.94
CA ASP A 18 -18.58 22.10 -11.58
C ASP A 18 -17.62 21.03 -12.16
N GLY A 19 -18.17 19.88 -12.57
CA GLY A 19 -17.40 18.74 -13.11
C GLY A 19 -16.86 17.76 -12.06
N GLU A 20 -17.01 18.08 -10.78
CA GLU A 20 -16.55 17.26 -9.66
C GLU A 20 -17.71 16.45 -9.05
N PRO A 21 -17.50 15.15 -8.74
CA PRO A 21 -18.47 14.39 -7.99
C PRO A 21 -18.69 14.95 -6.59
N LEU A 22 -19.95 15.02 -6.18
CA LEU A 22 -20.41 15.43 -4.87
C LEU A 22 -20.95 14.23 -4.12
N TYR A 23 -20.19 13.77 -3.14
CA TYR A 23 -20.66 12.77 -2.20
C TYR A 23 -21.45 13.43 -1.06
N PRO A 24 -22.59 12.83 -0.62
CA PRO A 24 -23.22 13.20 0.64
C PRO A 24 -22.24 13.08 1.80
N LYS A 25 -22.41 13.93 2.83
CA LYS A 25 -21.58 13.90 4.04
C LYS A 25 -22.39 13.50 5.26
N ASP A 26 -21.76 12.78 6.19
CA ASP A 26 -22.31 12.53 7.52
C ASP A 26 -22.16 13.76 8.45
N LYS A 27 -22.63 13.63 9.70
CA LYS A 27 -22.52 14.68 10.73
C LYS A 27 -21.07 15.06 11.07
N ASP A 28 -20.12 14.16 10.82
CA ASP A 28 -18.70 14.32 11.11
C ASP A 28 -17.93 14.78 9.87
N GLN A 29 -18.63 15.18 8.79
CA GLN A 29 -18.09 15.67 7.52
C GLN A 29 -17.41 14.61 6.64
N ASN A 30 -17.58 13.32 6.92
CA ASN A 30 -17.07 12.27 6.04
C ASN A 30 -18.01 12.08 4.85
N GLU A 31 -17.44 12.02 3.65
CA GLU A 31 -18.18 11.65 2.46
C GLU A 31 -18.58 10.18 2.48
N MET A 32 -19.77 9.93 1.94
CA MET A 32 -20.42 8.62 1.90
C MET A 32 -20.69 8.23 0.45
N TYR A 33 -20.35 6.99 0.10
CA TYR A 33 -20.77 6.42 -1.17
C TYR A 33 -22.28 6.24 -1.20
N PRO A 34 -22.96 6.61 -2.30
CA PRO A 34 -24.31 6.16 -2.56
C PRO A 34 -24.37 4.63 -2.55
N VAL A 35 -25.39 4.08 -1.92
CA VAL A 35 -25.64 2.64 -1.91
C VAL A 35 -26.70 2.31 -2.94
N VAL A 36 -26.35 1.50 -3.93
CA VAL A 36 -27.26 1.01 -4.98
C VAL A 36 -27.19 -0.51 -4.96
N ASN A 37 -28.34 -1.18 -4.82
CA ASN A 37 -28.41 -2.64 -4.70
C ASN A 37 -27.48 -3.22 -3.61
N ASN A 38 -27.46 -2.57 -2.43
CA ASN A 38 -26.58 -2.92 -1.30
C ASN A 38 -25.08 -2.88 -1.62
N LYS A 39 -24.67 -2.08 -2.60
CA LYS A 39 -23.27 -1.88 -2.97
C LYS A 39 -22.92 -0.40 -2.97
N GLU A 40 -21.79 -0.07 -2.34
CA GLU A 40 -21.21 1.27 -2.43
C GLU A 40 -20.81 1.57 -3.87
N THR A 41 -21.38 2.65 -4.39
CA THR A 41 -21.29 3.00 -5.81
C THR A 41 -20.47 4.28 -5.95
N PRO A 42 -19.22 4.19 -6.43
CA PRO A 42 -18.42 5.38 -6.71
C PRO A 42 -19.00 6.14 -7.89
N LEU A 43 -18.86 7.46 -7.84
CA LEU A 43 -19.30 8.39 -8.87
C LEU A 43 -18.19 8.59 -9.92
N ALA A 44 -18.59 8.66 -11.19
CA ALA A 44 -17.66 8.88 -12.29
C ALA A 44 -17.18 10.34 -12.31
N GLN A 45 -15.89 10.53 -12.61
CA GLN A 45 -15.20 11.80 -12.82
C GLN A 45 -14.37 11.70 -14.10
N GLY A 46 -14.90 12.22 -15.20
CA GLY A 46 -14.28 12.09 -16.52
C GLY A 46 -14.06 10.62 -16.91
N TYR A 47 -12.80 10.23 -17.10
CA TYR A 47 -12.38 8.86 -17.47
C TYR A 47 -11.99 7.98 -16.26
N ALA A 48 -12.34 8.38 -15.05
CA ALA A 48 -12.09 7.62 -13.83
C ALA A 48 -13.30 7.67 -12.90
N TYR A 49 -13.22 6.94 -11.79
CA TYR A 49 -14.12 7.13 -10.66
C TYR A 49 -13.43 7.98 -9.59
N ALA A 50 -14.21 8.82 -8.91
CA ALA A 50 -13.74 9.58 -7.77
C ALA A 50 -13.89 8.76 -6.48
N TYR A 51 -12.93 8.90 -5.58
CA TYR A 51 -13.05 8.38 -4.23
C TYR A 51 -13.79 9.39 -3.35
N ALA A 52 -14.71 8.89 -2.51
CA ALA A 52 -15.20 9.64 -1.35
C ALA A 52 -14.04 9.92 -0.39
N LYS A 53 -14.09 11.00 0.38
CA LYS A 53 -13.07 11.40 1.35
C LYS A 53 -13.59 11.43 2.77
N ASP A 54 -12.74 11.12 3.75
CA ASP A 54 -13.04 11.40 5.15
C ASP A 54 -12.93 12.91 5.46
N ALA A 55 -13.26 13.29 6.70
CA ALA A 55 -13.22 14.68 7.14
C ALA A 55 -11.81 15.32 7.07
N SER A 56 -10.74 14.52 7.06
CA SER A 56 -9.36 15.00 6.89
C SER A 56 -8.99 15.22 5.43
N GLY A 57 -9.82 14.76 4.49
CA GLY A 57 -9.58 14.83 3.05
C GLY A 57 -8.89 13.59 2.49
N LYS A 58 -8.60 12.58 3.31
CA LYS A 58 -8.08 11.30 2.86
C LYS A 58 -9.18 10.50 2.14
N GLY A 59 -8.84 9.96 0.97
CA GLY A 59 -9.74 9.12 0.19
C GLY A 59 -10.13 7.84 0.94
N LYS A 60 -11.32 7.33 0.66
CA LYS A 60 -11.88 6.10 1.22
C LYS A 60 -12.19 5.16 0.08
N TYR A 61 -11.81 3.89 0.17
CA TYR A 61 -12.23 2.90 -0.80
C TYR A 61 -13.70 2.51 -0.60
N PRO A 62 -14.46 2.24 -1.66
CA PRO A 62 -15.76 1.59 -1.51
C PRO A 62 -15.57 0.13 -1.08
N LEU A 63 -16.57 -0.40 -0.37
CA LEU A 63 -16.59 -1.77 0.11
C LEU A 63 -17.32 -2.71 -0.86
N ASP A 64 -16.79 -3.94 -0.98
CA ASP A 64 -17.50 -5.07 -1.57
C ASP A 64 -18.56 -5.65 -0.61
N THR A 65 -19.33 -6.62 -1.08
CA THR A 65 -20.37 -7.28 -0.26
C THR A 65 -19.82 -8.10 0.91
N ASN A 66 -18.51 -8.36 0.94
CA ASN A 66 -17.81 -9.06 2.01
C ASN A 66 -17.12 -8.11 3.00
N GLY A 67 -17.23 -6.79 2.78
CA GLY A 67 -16.57 -5.76 3.58
C GLY A 67 -15.09 -5.54 3.25
N ASN A 68 -14.62 -5.94 2.08
CA ASN A 68 -13.27 -5.61 1.60
C ASN A 68 -13.28 -4.29 0.84
N GLU A 69 -12.26 -3.47 1.01
CA GLU A 69 -12.03 -2.28 0.19
C GLU A 69 -11.65 -2.66 -1.24
N ILE A 70 -12.15 -1.90 -2.22
CA ILE A 70 -11.90 -2.15 -3.64
C ILE A 70 -11.27 -0.94 -4.30
N ALA A 71 -10.12 -1.13 -4.95
CA ALA A 71 -9.56 -0.13 -5.86
C ALA A 71 -10.45 0.06 -7.11
N LEU A 72 -10.48 1.26 -7.66
CA LEU A 72 -11.31 1.62 -8.80
C LEU A 72 -10.55 1.48 -10.10
N SER A 73 -11.16 0.90 -11.12
CA SER A 73 -10.56 0.82 -12.45
C SER A 73 -10.71 2.14 -13.20
N LYS A 74 -9.75 2.44 -14.08
CA LYS A 74 -9.87 3.56 -15.03
C LYS A 74 -10.87 3.18 -16.13
N ILE A 75 -11.76 4.10 -16.47
CA ILE A 75 -12.81 3.89 -17.47
C ILE A 75 -12.15 3.89 -18.86
N GLY A 76 -12.24 2.77 -19.58
CA GLY A 76 -11.85 2.64 -20.99
C GLY A 76 -10.34 2.48 -21.28
N VAL A 77 -9.46 2.60 -20.28
CA VAL A 77 -7.99 2.54 -20.49
C VAL A 77 -7.34 1.31 -19.82
N GLY A 78 -8.09 0.58 -18.98
CA GLY A 78 -7.54 -0.48 -18.15
C GLY A 78 -6.62 0.06 -17.05
N GLY A 79 -6.34 -0.78 -16.06
CA GLY A 79 -5.52 -0.43 -14.90
C GLY A 79 -6.32 0.16 -13.74
N TRP A 80 -5.69 0.15 -12.57
CA TRP A 80 -6.29 0.54 -11.31
C TRP A 80 -5.84 1.94 -10.89
N HIS A 81 -6.74 2.64 -10.23
CA HIS A 81 -6.52 3.95 -9.62
C HIS A 81 -6.66 3.75 -8.12
N TYR A 82 -5.66 4.13 -7.33
CA TYR A 82 -5.67 4.00 -5.88
C TYR A 82 -6.12 5.31 -5.21
N ALA A 83 -6.83 5.20 -4.08
CA ALA A 83 -7.15 6.33 -3.22
C ALA A 83 -5.87 6.96 -2.66
N LYS A 84 -5.95 8.26 -2.34
CA LYS A 84 -4.84 9.05 -1.83
C LYS A 84 -5.12 9.55 -0.42
N ASP A 85 -4.08 9.64 0.39
CA ASP A 85 -4.11 10.30 1.69
C ASP A 85 -4.23 11.82 1.55
N GLU A 86 -4.34 12.51 2.68
CA GLU A 86 -4.41 13.97 2.79
C GLU A 86 -3.18 14.69 2.21
N ASN A 87 -2.05 13.99 2.07
CA ASN A 87 -0.80 14.48 1.49
C ASN A 87 -0.65 14.13 0.00
N GLY A 88 -1.68 13.52 -0.59
CA GLY A 88 -1.73 13.11 -1.98
C GLY A 88 -0.98 11.82 -2.31
N ASN A 89 -0.52 11.05 -1.31
CA ASN A 89 0.15 9.77 -1.51
C ASN A 89 -0.87 8.65 -1.64
N ALA A 90 -0.70 7.79 -2.64
CA ALA A 90 -1.57 6.63 -2.80
C ALA A 90 -1.32 5.59 -1.70
N PHE A 91 -2.36 4.87 -1.31
CA PHE A 91 -2.29 3.77 -0.36
C PHE A 91 -3.14 2.58 -0.81
N TYR A 92 -2.83 1.37 -0.38
CA TYR A 92 -3.56 0.18 -0.83
C TYR A 92 -4.93 0.05 -0.15
N PRO A 93 -5.94 -0.50 -0.85
CA PRO A 93 -7.15 -0.97 -0.19
C PRO A 93 -6.84 -2.14 0.76
N LYS A 94 -7.68 -2.33 1.77
CA LYS A 94 -7.57 -3.41 2.75
C LYS A 94 -8.72 -4.40 2.66
N ASN A 95 -8.43 -5.68 2.90
CA ASN A 95 -9.47 -6.66 3.13
C ASN A 95 -10.10 -6.50 4.53
N LYS A 96 -11.19 -7.20 4.79
CA LYS A 96 -11.88 -7.19 6.09
C LYS A 96 -10.99 -7.60 7.28
N SER A 97 -9.90 -8.32 7.02
CA SER A 97 -8.93 -8.75 8.03
C SER A 97 -7.88 -7.68 8.33
N GLY A 98 -7.84 -6.59 7.56
CA GLY A 98 -6.90 -5.48 7.69
C GLY A 98 -5.64 -5.58 6.81
N GLU A 99 -5.53 -6.60 5.97
CA GLU A 99 -4.38 -6.77 5.05
C GLU A 99 -4.55 -5.91 3.80
N GLU A 100 -3.48 -5.31 3.33
CA GLU A 100 -3.46 -4.53 2.09
C GLU A 100 -3.49 -5.44 0.85
N ILE A 101 -4.30 -5.05 -0.13
CA ILE A 101 -4.58 -5.78 -1.37
C ILE A 101 -3.99 -5.02 -2.56
N VAL A 102 -3.25 -5.74 -3.39
CA VAL A 102 -2.76 -5.24 -4.68
C VAL A 102 -3.72 -5.71 -5.76
N PHE A 103 -4.31 -4.77 -6.51
CA PHE A 103 -5.23 -5.08 -7.61
C PHE A 103 -4.52 -5.12 -8.98
N GLY A 104 -3.33 -4.52 -9.10
CA GLY A 104 -2.51 -4.57 -10.31
C GLY A 104 -1.05 -4.30 -9.98
N ASP A 105 -0.54 -3.14 -10.37
CA ASP A 105 0.85 -2.78 -10.09
C ASP A 105 1.05 -2.28 -8.66
N TYR A 106 2.31 -2.31 -8.22
CA TYR A 106 2.72 -1.66 -6.99
C TYR A 106 2.45 -0.15 -7.06
N ILE A 107 1.97 0.42 -5.95
CA ILE A 107 1.92 1.86 -5.76
C ILE A 107 3.36 2.38 -5.76
N ARG A 108 3.57 3.53 -6.39
CA ARG A 108 4.86 4.23 -6.36
C ARG A 108 4.81 5.41 -5.42
N ASN A 109 5.84 5.55 -4.61
CA ASN A 109 6.12 6.76 -3.85
C ASN A 109 6.56 7.89 -4.79
N LYS A 110 6.59 9.13 -4.28
CA LYS A 110 6.97 10.32 -5.07
C LYS A 110 8.40 10.25 -5.60
N ASP A 111 9.28 9.52 -4.94
CA ASP A 111 10.67 9.26 -5.35
C ASP A 111 10.80 8.13 -6.40
N GLY A 112 9.67 7.53 -6.82
CA GLY A 112 9.63 6.46 -7.80
C GLY A 112 9.81 5.05 -7.22
N THR A 113 10.10 4.91 -5.92
CA THR A 113 10.20 3.61 -5.25
C THR A 113 8.83 2.95 -5.13
N PHE A 114 8.80 1.61 -5.13
CA PHE A 114 7.57 0.86 -4.85
C PHE A 114 7.24 0.90 -3.36
N LYS A 115 5.97 1.13 -3.05
CA LYS A 115 5.40 0.85 -1.75
C LYS A 115 4.92 -0.60 -1.74
N PHE A 116 5.40 -1.38 -0.78
CA PHE A 116 4.92 -2.75 -0.60
C PHE A 116 3.61 -2.76 0.21
N PRO A 117 2.65 -3.65 -0.10
CA PRO A 117 1.43 -3.80 0.69
C PRO A 117 1.78 -4.44 2.03
N LEU A 118 1.07 -4.04 3.08
CA LEU A 118 1.23 -4.60 4.41
C LEU A 118 0.30 -5.81 4.65
N ASN A 119 0.77 -6.79 5.42
CA ASN A 119 -0.07 -7.83 6.00
C ASN A 119 -0.87 -7.28 7.20
N ARG A 120 -1.63 -8.16 7.87
CA ARG A 120 -2.49 -7.80 9.00
C ARG A 120 -1.69 -7.31 10.20
N GLU A 121 -0.48 -7.83 10.38
CA GLU A 121 0.44 -7.47 11.46
C GLU A 121 1.08 -6.10 11.21
N GLY A 122 1.06 -5.65 9.95
CA GLY A 122 1.65 -4.40 9.48
C GLY A 122 3.07 -4.55 8.96
N ASP A 123 3.51 -5.77 8.66
CA ASP A 123 4.78 -6.05 8.00
C ASP A 123 4.61 -6.00 6.46
N PRO A 124 5.64 -5.57 5.72
CA PRO A 124 5.59 -5.54 4.26
C PRO A 124 5.53 -6.94 3.66
N LYS A 125 4.75 -7.07 2.58
CA LYS A 125 4.68 -8.29 1.76
C LYS A 125 5.52 -8.10 0.52
N TYR A 126 6.69 -8.70 0.53
CA TYR A 126 7.54 -8.85 -0.65
C TYR A 126 6.94 -9.88 -1.62
N ASP A 127 7.33 -9.78 -2.89
CA ASP A 127 7.12 -10.88 -3.85
C ASP A 127 7.88 -12.12 -3.39
N THR A 128 7.45 -13.29 -3.87
CA THR A 128 8.09 -14.56 -3.57
C THR A 128 8.66 -15.18 -4.84
N ASP A 129 9.86 -15.75 -4.74
CA ASP A 129 10.42 -16.61 -5.77
C ASP A 129 9.54 -17.85 -5.95
N LYS A 130 9.20 -18.20 -7.19
CA LYS A 130 8.25 -19.29 -7.49
C LYS A 130 8.83 -20.69 -7.28
N HIS A 131 10.15 -20.81 -7.20
CA HIS A 131 10.85 -22.08 -7.03
C HIS A 131 11.15 -22.36 -5.57
N THR A 132 11.61 -21.36 -4.82
CA THR A 132 11.97 -21.53 -3.40
C THR A 132 10.86 -21.13 -2.44
N ASN A 133 9.92 -20.28 -2.88
CA ASN A 133 8.97 -19.54 -2.02
C ASN A 133 9.63 -18.60 -1.01
N ASP A 134 10.91 -18.30 -1.17
CA ASP A 134 11.55 -17.22 -0.41
C ASP A 134 10.98 -15.89 -0.91
N GLN A 135 10.81 -14.93 -0.01
CA GLN A 135 10.60 -13.54 -0.42
C GLN A 135 11.80 -13.03 -1.19
N VAL A 136 11.59 -12.07 -2.08
CA VAL A 136 12.65 -11.49 -2.91
C VAL A 136 12.72 -9.98 -2.76
N TYR A 137 13.95 -9.47 -2.72
CA TYR A 137 14.20 -8.04 -2.76
C TYR A 137 13.98 -7.49 -4.16
N PHE A 138 13.42 -6.28 -4.22
CA PHE A 138 13.50 -5.47 -5.41
C PHE A 138 14.77 -4.61 -5.35
N ILE A 139 15.69 -4.86 -6.27
CA ILE A 139 16.92 -4.07 -6.40
C ILE A 139 16.68 -2.96 -7.42
N LYS A 140 16.99 -1.71 -7.02
CA LYS A 140 16.91 -0.53 -7.87
C LYS A 140 18.01 -0.56 -8.94
N ALA A 141 17.87 0.29 -9.96
CA ALA A 141 18.85 0.39 -11.05
C ALA A 141 20.25 0.81 -10.58
N ASP A 142 20.35 1.50 -9.44
CA ASP A 142 21.61 1.89 -8.80
C ASP A 142 22.22 0.79 -7.90
N GLY A 143 21.58 -0.39 -7.83
CA GLY A 143 22.03 -1.51 -7.01
C GLY A 143 21.58 -1.47 -5.56
N SER A 144 20.87 -0.44 -5.11
CA SER A 144 20.35 -0.34 -3.74
C SER A 144 18.99 -1.04 -3.58
N VAL A 145 18.66 -1.46 -2.36
CA VAL A 145 17.41 -2.16 -2.07
C VAL A 145 16.24 -1.19 -2.06
N ASN A 146 15.14 -1.57 -2.70
CA ASN A 146 13.85 -0.94 -2.45
C ASN A 146 13.18 -1.62 -1.26
N TRP A 147 13.32 -1.01 -0.09
CA TRP A 147 12.86 -1.58 1.18
C TRP A 147 11.34 -1.56 1.33
N GLY A 148 10.78 -2.70 1.70
CA GLY A 148 9.50 -2.78 2.38
C GLY A 148 9.59 -2.16 3.77
N VAL A 149 8.61 -1.33 4.10
CA VAL A 149 8.55 -0.59 5.36
C VAL A 149 7.32 -1.03 6.12
N ASP A 150 7.45 -1.35 7.40
CA ASP A 150 6.33 -1.73 8.27
C ASP A 150 5.46 -0.52 8.64
N LYS A 151 4.33 -0.78 9.32
CA LYS A 151 3.39 0.27 9.76
C LYS A 151 4.01 1.33 10.67
N ASN A 152 5.14 1.05 11.29
CA ASN A 152 5.86 1.96 12.19
C ASN A 152 6.98 2.72 11.47
N GLY A 153 7.17 2.50 10.16
CA GLY A 153 8.20 3.17 9.39
C GLY A 153 9.55 2.46 9.40
N ASN A 154 9.67 1.24 9.95
CA ASN A 154 10.93 0.50 9.91
C ASN A 154 11.05 -0.29 8.61
N GLN A 155 12.21 -0.23 7.98
CA GLN A 155 12.53 -1.14 6.88
C GLN A 155 12.56 -2.57 7.41
N ARG A 156 12.18 -3.57 6.61
CA ARG A 156 12.19 -4.98 7.03
C ARG A 156 12.92 -5.83 6.03
N TYR A 157 13.67 -6.81 6.50
CA TYR A 157 14.29 -7.79 5.62
C TYR A 157 13.23 -8.71 5.00
N ALA A 158 13.50 -9.17 3.78
CA ALA A 158 12.80 -10.28 3.17
C ALA A 158 13.06 -11.56 3.97
N LYS A 159 12.09 -12.48 3.92
CA LYS A 159 12.10 -13.74 4.65
C LYS A 159 12.21 -14.94 3.72
N ARG A 160 12.97 -15.93 4.14
CA ARG A 160 12.97 -17.27 3.54
C ARG A 160 11.65 -17.99 3.82
N VAL A 161 11.39 -19.08 3.10
CA VAL A 161 10.21 -19.94 3.28
C VAL A 161 10.10 -20.50 4.70
N ASN A 162 11.22 -20.67 5.40
CA ASN A 162 11.25 -21.09 6.81
C ASN A 162 10.93 -19.96 7.81
N GLY A 163 10.72 -18.74 7.32
CA GLY A 163 10.39 -17.56 8.11
C GLY A 163 11.59 -16.74 8.59
N ASP A 164 12.82 -17.21 8.36
CA ASP A 164 14.02 -16.47 8.73
C ASP A 164 14.22 -15.27 7.81
N GLU A 165 14.50 -14.11 8.39
CA GLU A 165 14.95 -12.94 7.65
C GLU A 165 16.35 -13.18 7.08
N TYR A 166 16.68 -12.54 5.96
CA TYR A 166 18.00 -12.66 5.37
C TYR A 166 18.47 -11.35 4.74
N TYR A 167 19.78 -11.10 4.77
CA TYR A 167 20.39 -9.90 4.19
C TYR A 167 20.29 -9.91 2.65
N PRO A 168 20.11 -8.75 2.00
CA PRO A 168 20.23 -8.64 0.56
C PRO A 168 21.67 -8.96 0.09
N GLU A 169 21.85 -9.36 -1.17
CA GLU A 169 23.16 -9.75 -1.70
C GLU A 169 24.19 -8.61 -1.67
N ASN A 170 23.72 -7.37 -1.85
CA ASN A 170 24.54 -6.16 -1.75
C ASN A 170 24.92 -5.81 -0.29
N ARG A 171 24.45 -6.59 0.68
CA ARG A 171 24.69 -6.47 2.12
C ARG A 171 24.24 -5.14 2.73
N GLU A 172 23.32 -4.45 2.06
CA GLU A 172 22.68 -3.25 2.61
C GLU A 172 21.88 -3.60 3.88
N LEU A 173 21.99 -2.77 4.90
CA LEU A 173 21.31 -2.97 6.17
C LEU A 173 19.98 -2.25 6.18
N ALA A 174 18.93 -2.94 6.61
CA ALA A 174 17.65 -2.32 6.91
C ALA A 174 17.81 -1.39 8.12
N CYS A 175 17.11 -0.25 8.10
CA CYS A 175 17.09 0.71 9.21
C CYS A 175 15.72 0.82 9.88
N HIS A 176 15.74 1.10 11.17
CA HIS A 176 14.60 1.63 11.90
C HIS A 176 14.17 2.98 11.32
N HIS A 177 12.94 3.40 11.62
CA HIS A 177 12.45 4.71 11.22
C HIS A 177 13.35 5.87 11.72
N SER A 178 14.01 5.68 12.87
CA SER A 178 15.00 6.60 13.44
C SER A 178 16.31 6.68 12.67
N GLY A 179 16.52 5.81 11.68
CA GLY A 179 17.74 5.73 10.87
C GLY A 179 18.78 4.74 11.40
N SER A 180 18.62 4.17 12.59
CA SER A 180 19.56 3.19 13.14
C SER A 180 19.45 1.84 12.41
N PRO A 181 20.58 1.21 12.06
CA PRO A 181 20.57 -0.07 11.38
C PRO A 181 20.06 -1.20 12.29
N GLN A 182 19.52 -2.26 11.70
CA GLN A 182 18.98 -3.40 12.43
C GLN A 182 19.49 -4.73 11.87
N TYR A 183 19.57 -5.74 12.74
CA TYR A 183 19.92 -7.10 12.33
C TYR A 183 18.71 -7.87 11.77
N ALA A 184 18.98 -8.76 10.82
CA ALA A 184 18.04 -9.81 10.45
C ALA A 184 17.85 -10.79 11.60
N ARG A 185 16.67 -11.41 11.68
CA ARG A 185 16.33 -12.41 12.70
C ARG A 185 15.80 -13.70 12.11
N THR A 186 16.10 -14.80 12.77
CA THR A 186 15.42 -16.08 12.53
C THR A 186 13.95 -15.99 12.90
N SER A 187 13.17 -16.95 12.43
CA SER A 187 11.75 -17.14 12.75
C SER A 187 11.48 -17.28 14.26
N ASP A 188 12.44 -17.82 15.04
CA ASP A 188 12.39 -17.90 16.50
C ASP A 188 12.95 -16.66 17.22
N GLY A 189 13.34 -15.62 16.48
CA GLY A 189 13.74 -14.31 17.00
C GLY A 189 15.22 -14.16 17.35
N LYS A 190 16.07 -15.15 17.02
CA LYS A 190 17.53 -15.02 17.21
C LYS A 190 18.13 -14.08 16.17
N VAL A 191 19.15 -13.35 16.58
CA VAL A 191 19.89 -12.45 15.70
C VAL A 191 20.72 -13.24 14.70
N ILE A 192 20.68 -12.83 13.44
CA ILE A 192 21.56 -13.31 12.37
C ILE A 192 22.57 -12.20 12.11
N PHE A 193 23.86 -12.45 12.33
CA PHE A 193 24.91 -11.47 12.07
C PHE A 193 25.19 -11.35 10.57
N PRO A 194 25.37 -10.13 10.03
CA PRO A 194 25.84 -9.96 8.66
C PRO A 194 27.27 -10.50 8.54
N LEU A 195 27.63 -10.98 7.35
CA LEU A 195 28.98 -11.46 7.07
C LEU A 195 29.86 -10.35 6.47
N ASP A 196 31.10 -10.26 6.93
CA ASP A 196 32.12 -9.40 6.33
C ASP A 196 32.66 -9.97 5.01
N VAL A 197 33.57 -9.25 4.36
CA VAL A 197 34.14 -9.66 3.06
C VAL A 197 34.94 -10.97 3.13
N GLU A 198 35.38 -11.36 4.32
CA GLU A 198 36.08 -12.61 4.62
C GLU A 198 35.13 -13.74 5.05
N LEU A 199 33.82 -13.46 5.06
CA LEU A 199 32.74 -14.36 5.48
C LEU A 199 32.72 -14.64 6.99
N ASN A 200 33.30 -13.76 7.80
CA ASN A 200 33.16 -13.80 9.26
C ASN A 200 31.92 -13.03 9.70
N GLU A 201 31.33 -13.43 10.83
CA GLU A 201 30.26 -12.67 11.47
C GLU A 201 30.75 -11.27 11.87
N SER A 202 29.96 -10.26 11.53
CA SER A 202 30.27 -8.86 11.81
C SER A 202 29.16 -8.21 12.63
N TYR A 203 29.56 -7.26 13.48
CA TYR A 203 28.62 -6.45 14.24
C TYR A 203 28.32 -5.17 13.47
N ILE A 204 27.03 -4.88 13.33
CA ILE A 204 26.56 -3.58 12.89
C ILE A 204 27.01 -2.56 13.93
N ARG A 205 27.89 -1.65 13.52
CA ARG A 205 28.27 -0.49 14.34
C ARG A 205 27.19 0.57 14.21
N ASP A 206 26.71 1.03 15.36
CA ASP A 206 25.85 2.20 15.41
C ASP A 206 26.73 3.44 15.43
N ASP A 207 27.03 3.98 14.26
CA ASP A 207 27.87 5.17 14.12
C ASP A 207 27.21 6.43 14.75
N THR A 208 26.01 6.31 15.33
CA THR A 208 25.40 7.37 16.15
C THR A 208 26.05 7.54 17.52
N ASN A 209 26.92 6.62 17.95
CA ASN A 209 27.74 6.79 19.15
C ASN A 209 29.22 6.62 18.81
N GLY A 210 29.89 7.73 18.54
CA GLY A 210 31.35 7.82 18.46
C GLY A 210 32.06 7.57 19.80
N VAL A 211 31.81 6.42 20.44
CA VAL A 211 32.61 5.91 21.55
C VAL A 211 32.67 4.37 21.45
N PRO A 212 33.86 3.76 21.33
CA PRO A 212 34.00 2.32 21.38
C PRO A 212 33.75 1.82 22.81
N MET A 213 33.03 0.70 22.95
CA MET A 213 33.18 -0.21 24.09
C MET A 213 34.16 -1.33 23.70
#